data_AF-A0A1T4ZQY7-F1
#
_entry.id   AF-A0A1T4ZQY7-F1
#
_cell.length_a   1.000
_cell.length_b   1.000
_cell.length_c   1.000
_cell.angle_alpha   90.00
_cell.angle_beta   90.00
_cell.angle_gamma   90.00
#
_symmetry.space_group_name_H-M   'P 1'
#
loop_
_entity.id
_entity.type
_entity.pdbx_description
1 polymer ?
#
loop_
_entity_poly.entity_id
_entity_poly.type
_entity_poly.pdbx_seq_one_letter_code
_entity_poly.pdbx_strand_id
1 'polypeptide(L)'
;MSSAGHIIDAINRIKQNRALKASKRQKFKGSNRDTIYSGADQTQKAVFKKVPKEQAQAVINKIRHEFKIKRKRDIIYLTTFTLIIASIIIKLNISENNTLKNENAVKFFETKPIQWNGNISEPLKIKNTNYYYIPILHGISGELDEHGFYKIKRNNMVGERTRNILFMDKECTVIGKLLNKDGLIYNMEVIPSKDNNLPKNIFYILYEEDSNKDEMIDTKDNYAYYISDVNGENLLKITDEPLVSINLREGNLILEYYKNENSKEISTENPKYEYYKTENPNDNIYGIYNLETNELKFTNQLDSIN
;
A
#
# COMPACT_ATOMS: atom_id res chain seq x y z
N MET A 1 3.92 53.04 21.13
CA MET A 1 2.97 53.31 20.03
C MET A 1 2.19 52.03 19.76
N SER A 2 0.87 52.08 19.91
CA SER A 2 0.00 50.90 20.07
C SER A 2 -0.26 50.17 18.74
N SER A 3 0.06 48.87 18.72
CA SER A 3 -0.20 47.92 17.61
C SER A 3 -1.67 47.80 17.20
N ALA A 4 -2.62 48.34 17.99
CA ALA A 4 -4.04 48.29 17.69
C ALA A 4 -4.47 49.19 16.53
N GLY A 5 -3.77 50.30 16.27
CA GLY A 5 -4.11 51.23 15.19
C GLY A 5 -3.92 50.64 13.79
N HIS A 6 -2.88 49.81 13.61
CA HIS A 6 -2.57 49.19 12.32
C HIS A 6 -3.60 48.12 11.93
N ILE A 7 -4.16 47.40 12.91
CA ILE A 7 -5.19 46.40 12.65
C ILE A 7 -6.50 47.07 12.21
N ILE A 8 -6.85 48.20 12.81
CA ILE A 8 -8.06 48.96 12.44
C ILE A 8 -7.94 49.56 11.02
N ASP A 9 -6.78 50.11 10.65
CA ASP A 9 -6.55 50.62 9.29
C ASP A 9 -6.64 49.50 8.24
N ALA A 10 -6.05 48.33 8.52
CA ALA A 10 -6.13 47.17 7.63
C ALA A 10 -7.58 46.71 7.40
N ILE A 11 -8.41 46.67 8.46
CA ILE A 11 -9.83 46.31 8.35
C ILE A 11 -10.60 47.32 7.48
N ASN A 12 -10.30 48.62 7.61
CA ASN A 12 -10.96 49.67 6.82
C ASN A 12 -10.61 49.58 5.34
N ARG A 13 -9.34 49.32 5.00
CA ARG A 13 -8.91 49.12 3.60
C ARG A 13 -9.54 47.88 2.96
N ILE A 14 -9.66 46.78 3.70
CA ILE A 14 -10.34 45.57 3.22
C ILE A 14 -11.83 45.84 2.94
N LYS A 15 -12.51 46.61 3.79
CA LYS A 15 -13.92 47.01 3.57
C LYS A 15 -14.08 47.86 2.31
N GLN A 16 -13.22 48.85 2.09
CA GLN A 16 -13.25 49.69 0.88
C GLN A 16 -13.01 48.85 -0.39
N ASN A 17 -11.99 47.98 -0.39
CA ASN A 17 -11.70 47.12 -1.54
C ASN A 17 -12.83 46.12 -1.83
N ARG A 18 -13.55 45.66 -0.81
CA ARG A 18 -14.71 44.76 -0.97
C ARG A 18 -15.92 45.45 -1.60
N ALA A 19 -16.07 46.77 -1.40
CA ALA A 19 -17.12 47.57 -2.05
C ALA A 19 -16.81 47.83 -3.54
N LEU A 20 -15.53 47.87 -3.93
CA LEU A 20 -15.10 48.09 -5.31
C LEU A 20 -15.05 46.82 -6.18
N LYS A 21 -15.30 45.63 -5.60
CA LYS A 21 -15.30 44.36 -6.35
C LYS A 21 -16.30 44.40 -7.51
N ALA A 22 -15.83 44.03 -8.70
CA ALA A 22 -16.64 43.96 -9.92
C ALA A 22 -17.90 43.08 -9.77
N SER A 23 -17.88 42.07 -8.89
CA SER A 23 -19.03 41.21 -8.60
C SER A 23 -20.15 41.90 -7.80
N LYS A 24 -19.86 43.02 -7.11
CA LYS A 24 -20.86 43.88 -6.44
C LYS A 24 -21.32 45.04 -7.31
N ARG A 25 -20.72 45.28 -8.47
CA ARG A 25 -21.28 46.21 -9.46
C ARG A 25 -22.63 45.64 -9.89
N GLN A 26 -23.66 46.48 -9.86
CA GLN A 26 -24.99 46.11 -10.31
C GLN A 26 -24.87 45.55 -11.73
N LYS A 27 -25.17 44.26 -11.93
CA LYS A 27 -25.14 43.63 -13.26
C LYS A 27 -25.96 44.52 -14.19
N PHE A 28 -25.40 44.88 -15.36
CA PHE A 28 -26.09 45.69 -16.37
C PHE A 28 -27.51 45.14 -16.59
N LYS A 29 -28.52 45.84 -16.07
CA LYS A 29 -29.93 45.52 -16.30
C LYS A 29 -30.40 46.39 -17.47
N GLY A 30 -30.64 45.77 -18.61
CA GLY A 30 -31.29 46.41 -19.77
C GLY A 30 -30.38 47.24 -20.70
N SER A 31 -31.02 47.83 -21.72
CA SER A 31 -30.43 48.65 -22.79
C SER A 31 -29.89 50.00 -22.31
N ASN A 32 -28.99 50.00 -21.32
CA ASN A 32 -28.26 51.20 -20.89
C ASN A 32 -27.13 51.60 -21.85
N ARG A 33 -27.13 51.09 -23.09
CA ARG A 33 -26.18 51.52 -24.13
C ARG A 33 -26.53 52.90 -24.67
N ASP A 34 -27.82 53.24 -24.71
CA ASP A 34 -28.28 54.53 -25.27
C ASP A 34 -27.94 55.71 -24.32
N THR A 35 -27.92 55.45 -23.01
CA THR A 35 -27.54 56.42 -21.97
C THR A 35 -26.04 56.71 -21.91
N ILE A 36 -25.16 55.86 -22.47
CA ILE A 36 -23.71 56.10 -22.49
C ILE A 36 -23.34 57.15 -23.56
N TYR A 37 -24.17 57.33 -24.60
CA TYR A 37 -23.90 58.24 -25.71
C TYR A 37 -24.94 59.35 -25.86
N SER A 38 -25.79 59.56 -24.85
CA SER A 38 -26.86 60.59 -24.87
C SER A 38 -26.32 62.02 -24.79
N GLY A 39 -25.10 62.22 -24.29
CA GLY A 39 -24.42 63.53 -24.22
C GLY A 39 -23.26 63.73 -25.20
N ALA A 40 -22.95 62.74 -26.05
CA ALA A 40 -21.86 62.84 -27.01
C ALA A 40 -22.37 63.53 -28.30
N ASP A 41 -21.68 64.59 -28.71
CA ASP A 41 -21.94 65.31 -29.95
C ASP A 41 -21.92 64.34 -31.15
N GLN A 42 -22.84 64.49 -32.10
CA GLN A 42 -23.03 63.49 -33.18
C GLN A 42 -21.75 63.26 -34.01
N THR A 43 -20.85 64.22 -34.00
CA THR A 43 -19.54 64.23 -34.66
C THR A 43 -18.52 63.24 -34.08
N GLN A 44 -18.71 62.76 -32.85
CA GLN A 44 -17.82 61.79 -32.20
C GLN A 44 -18.32 60.34 -32.30
N LYS A 45 -19.50 60.11 -32.91
CA LYS A 45 -20.03 58.75 -33.05
C LYS A 45 -19.28 58.02 -34.16
N ALA A 46 -18.76 56.84 -33.83
CA ALA A 46 -18.12 55.97 -34.80
C ALA A 46 -19.09 55.66 -35.96
N VAL A 47 -18.73 56.11 -37.17
CA VAL A 47 -19.52 55.83 -38.38
C VAL A 47 -19.19 54.43 -38.85
N PHE A 48 -20.10 53.50 -38.61
CA PHE A 48 -19.96 52.14 -39.10
C PHE A 48 -20.36 52.08 -40.58
N LYS A 49 -19.50 51.44 -41.39
CA LYS A 49 -19.84 51.13 -42.78
C LYS A 49 -21.06 50.20 -42.79
N LYS A 50 -22.15 50.63 -43.44
CA LYS A 50 -23.35 49.81 -43.61
C LYS A 50 -23.07 48.73 -44.66
N VAL A 51 -23.12 47.48 -44.24
CA VAL A 51 -22.98 46.34 -45.14
C VAL A 51 -24.33 46.08 -45.84
N PRO A 52 -24.37 45.85 -47.16
CA PRO A 52 -25.59 45.47 -47.86
C PRO A 52 -26.25 44.23 -47.24
N LYS A 53 -27.59 44.21 -47.18
CA LYS A 53 -28.36 43.12 -46.54
C LYS A 53 -28.02 41.74 -47.11
N GLU A 54 -27.79 41.66 -48.42
CA GLU A 54 -27.45 40.42 -49.12
C GLU A 54 -26.08 39.87 -48.67
N GLN A 55 -25.07 40.74 -48.56
CA GLN A 55 -23.74 40.36 -48.07
C GLN A 55 -23.80 39.91 -46.61
N ALA A 56 -24.57 40.61 -45.77
CA ALA A 56 -24.78 40.23 -44.39
C ALA A 56 -25.46 38.84 -44.29
N GLN A 57 -26.47 38.59 -45.12
CA GLN A 57 -27.18 37.31 -45.14
C GLN A 57 -26.28 36.16 -45.62
N ALA A 58 -25.44 36.39 -46.62
CA ALA A 58 -24.45 35.42 -47.10
C ALA A 58 -23.46 35.04 -45.99
N VAL A 59 -22.94 36.02 -45.24
CA VAL A 59 -22.05 35.79 -44.10
C VAL A 59 -22.75 35.00 -42.99
N ILE A 60 -23.99 35.36 -42.64
CA ILE A 60 -24.79 34.63 -41.64
C ILE A 60 -25.01 33.18 -42.06
N ASN A 61 -25.34 32.94 -43.33
CA ASN A 61 -25.56 31.59 -43.85
C ASN A 61 -24.26 30.76 -43.84
N LYS A 62 -23.13 31.36 -44.21
CA LYS A 62 -21.81 30.73 -44.12
C LYS A 62 -21.46 30.35 -42.68
N ILE A 63 -21.63 31.28 -41.74
CA ILE A 63 -21.41 31.04 -40.31
C ILE A 63 -22.30 29.89 -39.82
N ARG A 64 -23.60 29.89 -40.14
CA ARG A 64 -24.54 28.82 -39.76
C ARG A 64 -24.12 27.47 -40.32
N HIS A 65 -23.64 27.43 -41.56
CA HIS A 65 -23.18 26.21 -42.21
C HIS A 65 -21.91 25.67 -41.53
N GLU A 66 -20.92 26.51 -41.27
CA GLU A 66 -19.70 26.15 -40.54
C GLU A 66 -20.01 25.63 -39.13
N PHE A 67 -20.92 26.28 -38.40
CA PHE A 67 -21.36 25.81 -37.09
C PHE A 67 -22.08 24.45 -37.16
N LYS A 68 -22.88 24.18 -38.20
CA LYS A 68 -23.52 22.86 -38.38
C LYS A 68 -22.48 21.76 -38.61
N ILE A 69 -21.45 22.02 -39.43
CA ILE A 69 -20.37 21.05 -39.68
C ILE A 69 -19.59 20.81 -38.39
N LYS A 70 -19.19 21.89 -37.69
CA LYS A 70 -18.45 21.78 -36.43
C LYS A 70 -19.23 20.98 -35.38
N ARG A 71 -20.53 21.27 -35.21
CA ARG A 71 -21.39 20.54 -34.26
C ARG A 71 -21.49 19.04 -34.57
N LYS A 72 -21.59 18.66 -35.84
CA LYS A 72 -21.58 17.23 -36.23
C LYS A 72 -20.27 16.56 -35.84
N ARG A 73 -19.14 17.22 -36.09
CA ARG A 73 -17.81 16.70 -35.73
C ARG A 73 -17.67 16.57 -34.20
N ASP A 74 -18.10 17.58 -33.45
CA ASP A 74 -18.02 17.56 -31.98
C ASP A 74 -18.90 16.44 -31.38
N ILE A 75 -20.08 16.19 -31.96
CA ILE A 75 -20.94 15.06 -31.57
C ILE A 75 -20.24 13.72 -31.82
N ILE A 76 -19.62 13.55 -33.00
CA ILE A 76 -18.87 12.32 -33.34
C ILE A 76 -17.75 12.10 -32.31
N TYR A 77 -16.92 13.10 -32.02
CA TYR A 77 -15.85 12.95 -31.03
C TYR A 77 -16.37 12.61 -29.63
N LEU A 78 -17.43 13.28 -29.18
CA LEU A 78 -18.04 13.00 -27.87
C LEU A 78 -18.53 11.55 -27.80
N THR A 79 -19.23 11.08 -28.84
CA THR A 79 -19.71 9.69 -28.90
C THR A 79 -18.59 8.65 -28.91
N THR A 80 -17.48 8.92 -29.61
CA THR A 80 -16.33 8.00 -29.61
C THR A 80 -15.64 7.94 -28.25
N PHE A 81 -15.50 9.08 -27.57
CA PHE A 81 -14.87 9.17 -26.26
C PHE A 81 -15.68 8.44 -25.18
N THR A 82 -17.01 8.58 -25.20
CA THR A 82 -17.88 7.88 -24.22
C THR A 82 -17.85 6.36 -24.40
N LEU A 83 -17.74 5.86 -25.64
CA LEU A 83 -17.62 4.42 -25.91
C LEU A 83 -16.32 3.82 -25.37
N ILE A 84 -15.19 4.55 -25.51
CA ILE A 84 -13.89 4.10 -24.99
C ILE A 84 -13.95 3.98 -23.46
N ILE A 85 -14.47 4.99 -22.76
CA ILE A 85 -14.59 4.96 -21.29
C ILE A 85 -15.49 3.78 -20.85
N ALA A 86 -16.62 3.58 -21.50
CA ALA A 86 -17.51 2.46 -21.18
C ALA A 86 -16.79 1.10 -21.35
N SER A 87 -15.98 0.94 -22.40
CA SER A 87 -15.22 -0.30 -22.61
C SER A 87 -14.16 -0.57 -21.52
N ILE A 88 -13.53 0.48 -20.99
CA ILE A 88 -12.56 0.37 -19.88
C ILE A 88 -13.27 -0.06 -18.60
N ILE A 89 -14.42 0.55 -18.28
CA ILE A 89 -15.22 0.20 -17.09
C ILE A 89 -15.69 -1.26 -17.17
N ILE A 90 -16.13 -1.71 -18.34
CA ILE A 90 -16.54 -3.12 -18.55
C ILE A 90 -15.35 -4.07 -18.30
N LYS A 91 -14.16 -3.76 -18.83
CA LYS A 91 -12.96 -4.59 -18.61
C LYS A 91 -12.55 -4.65 -17.13
N LEU A 92 -12.59 -3.53 -16.42
CA LEU A 92 -12.27 -3.49 -14.98
C LEU A 92 -13.25 -4.34 -14.17
N ASN A 93 -14.55 -4.22 -14.43
CA ASN A 93 -15.57 -5.04 -13.76
C ASN A 93 -15.45 -6.53 -14.09
N ILE A 94 -15.10 -6.91 -15.32
CA ILE A 94 -14.88 -8.32 -15.69
C ILE A 94 -13.61 -8.86 -15.01
N SER A 95 -12.55 -8.04 -14.90
CA SER A 95 -11.32 -8.42 -14.22
C SER A 95 -11.56 -8.74 -12.73
N GLU A 96 -12.33 -7.91 -12.02
CA GLU A 96 -12.66 -8.14 -10.61
C GLU A 96 -13.50 -9.43 -10.42
N ASN A 97 -14.43 -9.70 -11.32
CA ASN A 97 -15.29 -10.88 -11.24
C ASN A 97 -14.56 -12.19 -11.58
N ASN A 98 -13.52 -12.15 -12.43
CA ASN A 98 -12.72 -13.32 -12.73
C ASN A 98 -11.72 -13.68 -11.63
N THR A 99 -11.44 -12.75 -10.69
CA THR A 99 -10.56 -12.99 -9.54
C THR A 99 -11.22 -13.62 -8.32
N LEU A 100 -12.52 -13.99 -8.37
CA LEU A 100 -13.19 -14.54 -7.18
C LEU A 100 -14.17 -15.68 -7.51
N LYS A 101 -13.60 -16.88 -7.69
CA LYS A 101 -14.13 -18.14 -7.13
C LYS A 101 -12.98 -19.04 -6.71
N ASN A 102 -12.20 -18.58 -5.72
CA ASN A 102 -11.52 -19.49 -4.82
C ASN A 102 -12.22 -19.35 -3.46
N GLU A 103 -13.35 -20.05 -3.31
CA GLU A 103 -14.25 -19.98 -2.15
C GLU A 103 -13.65 -20.56 -0.86
N ASN A 104 -12.35 -20.88 -0.86
CA ASN A 104 -11.60 -21.30 0.33
C ASN A 104 -10.76 -20.18 0.97
N ALA A 105 -10.91 -18.92 0.53
CA ALA A 105 -10.31 -17.79 1.24
C ALA A 105 -10.97 -17.65 2.62
N VAL A 106 -10.34 -18.27 3.61
CA VAL A 106 -10.62 -18.12 5.05
C VAL A 106 -10.90 -16.64 5.29
N LYS A 107 -12.12 -16.29 5.74
CA LYS A 107 -12.44 -14.92 6.14
C LYS A 107 -11.52 -14.55 7.30
N PHE A 108 -10.41 -13.90 7.00
CA PHE A 108 -9.47 -13.38 7.98
C PHE A 108 -10.17 -12.27 8.78
N PHE A 109 -10.84 -12.62 9.88
CA PHE A 109 -11.45 -11.69 10.82
C PHE A 109 -10.51 -10.53 11.12
N GLU A 110 -10.91 -9.30 10.77
CA GLU A 110 -10.12 -8.07 10.97
C GLU A 110 -9.74 -7.86 12.43
N THR A 111 -8.59 -8.40 12.82
CA THR A 111 -8.01 -8.18 14.15
C THR A 111 -7.21 -6.89 14.14
N LYS A 112 -7.52 -5.98 15.07
CA LYS A 112 -6.80 -4.72 15.25
C LYS A 112 -5.33 -4.99 15.65
N PRO A 113 -4.37 -4.11 15.25
CA PRO A 113 -2.99 -4.22 15.71
C PRO A 113 -2.91 -4.17 17.24
N ILE A 114 -1.93 -4.87 17.81
CA ILE A 114 -1.71 -4.92 19.26
C ILE A 114 -0.79 -3.76 19.63
N GLN A 115 -1.20 -2.98 20.64
CA GLN A 115 -0.33 -2.00 21.30
C GLN A 115 0.27 -2.67 22.53
N TRP A 116 1.60 -2.70 22.62
CA TRP A 116 2.32 -3.31 23.72
C TRP A 116 3.31 -2.29 24.30
N ASN A 117 3.32 -2.08 25.61
CA ASN A 117 4.13 -1.04 26.24
C ASN A 117 5.61 -1.41 26.42
N GLY A 118 6.03 -2.59 25.95
CA GLY A 118 7.41 -3.07 26.08
C GLY A 118 7.76 -3.60 27.46
N ASN A 119 6.83 -3.63 28.40
CA ASN A 119 7.09 -4.06 29.75
C ASN A 119 7.09 -5.59 29.84
N ILE A 120 8.16 -6.15 30.41
CA ILE A 120 8.31 -7.58 30.68
C ILE A 120 7.18 -8.08 31.61
N SER A 121 6.59 -7.20 32.43
CA SER A 121 5.44 -7.57 33.28
C SER A 121 4.12 -7.78 32.53
N GLU A 122 4.08 -7.50 31.22
CA GLU A 122 2.90 -7.66 30.38
C GLU A 122 3.18 -8.66 29.24
N PRO A 123 3.24 -9.97 29.55
CA PRO A 123 3.50 -10.97 28.54
C PRO A 123 2.35 -11.06 27.53
N LEU A 124 2.71 -11.28 26.27
CA LEU A 124 1.77 -11.39 25.17
C LEU A 124 1.33 -12.84 25.01
N LYS A 125 0.02 -13.07 24.80
CA LYS A 125 -0.50 -14.43 24.61
C LYS A 125 -0.21 -14.93 23.19
N ILE A 126 0.32 -16.16 23.08
CA ILE A 126 0.45 -16.84 21.79
C ILE A 126 -0.95 -17.29 21.35
N LYS A 127 -1.38 -16.82 20.17
CA LYS A 127 -2.74 -17.02 19.68
C LYS A 127 -3.12 -18.50 19.66
N ASN A 128 -4.31 -18.82 20.17
CA ASN A 128 -4.87 -20.18 20.23
C ASN A 128 -4.03 -21.19 21.06
N THR A 129 -3.20 -20.72 21.99
CA THR A 129 -2.45 -21.57 22.93
C THR A 129 -2.65 -21.10 24.37
N ASN A 130 -2.05 -21.85 25.31
CA ASN A 130 -1.91 -21.44 26.70
C ASN A 130 -0.52 -20.84 27.01
N TYR A 131 0.34 -20.66 26.00
CA TYR A 131 1.66 -20.09 26.16
C TYR A 131 1.63 -18.57 25.99
N TYR A 132 2.62 -17.93 26.60
CA TYR A 132 2.86 -16.51 26.48
C TYR A 132 4.30 -16.25 26.04
N TYR A 133 4.56 -15.04 25.58
CA TYR A 133 5.90 -14.63 25.16
C TYR A 133 6.15 -13.15 25.46
N ILE A 134 7.42 -12.80 25.59
CA ILE A 134 7.88 -11.42 25.78
C ILE A 134 8.96 -11.14 24.72
N PRO A 135 8.72 -10.22 23.78
CA PRO A 135 9.76 -9.72 22.89
C PRO A 135 10.86 -9.03 23.70
N ILE A 136 12.12 -9.45 23.55
CA ILE A 136 13.27 -8.73 24.07
C ILE A 136 13.72 -7.76 22.98
N LEU A 137 13.61 -6.46 23.27
CA LEU A 137 14.02 -5.39 22.36
C LEU A 137 15.43 -4.90 22.73
N HIS A 138 16.23 -4.49 21.75
CA HIS A 138 17.54 -3.89 22.01
C HIS A 138 17.54 -2.38 21.74
N GLY A 139 17.91 -1.64 22.77
CA GLY A 139 17.85 -0.18 22.80
C GLY A 139 16.40 0.33 22.93
N ILE A 140 16.21 1.34 23.78
CA ILE A 140 14.90 2.01 23.98
C ILE A 140 14.55 2.92 22.78
N SER A 141 15.45 3.08 21.80
CA SER A 141 15.30 4.04 20.69
C SER A 141 14.40 3.57 19.54
N GLY A 142 13.59 2.51 19.74
CA GLY A 142 12.51 2.21 18.80
C GLY A 142 11.57 3.41 18.72
N GLU A 143 10.98 3.67 17.55
CA GLU A 143 9.89 4.65 17.44
C GLU A 143 8.68 4.10 18.20
N LEU A 144 8.70 4.29 19.52
CA LEU A 144 7.50 4.26 20.32
C LEU A 144 6.50 5.21 19.66
N ASP A 145 5.23 4.84 19.65
CA ASP A 145 4.22 5.81 19.28
C ASP A 145 4.22 7.01 20.25
N GLU A 146 3.44 8.04 19.95
CA GLU A 146 3.30 9.24 20.79
C GLU A 146 2.89 8.95 22.24
N HIS A 147 2.52 7.71 22.56
CA HIS A 147 2.10 7.25 23.88
C HIS A 147 3.07 6.25 24.52
N GLY A 148 4.20 5.94 23.89
CA GLY A 148 5.19 5.02 24.47
C GLY A 148 4.93 3.54 24.19
N PHE A 149 4.12 3.20 23.18
CA PHE A 149 3.81 1.80 22.84
C PHE A 149 4.52 1.33 21.57
N TYR A 150 4.90 0.05 21.58
CA TYR A 150 5.27 -0.69 20.38
C TYR A 150 4.03 -1.17 19.66
N LYS A 151 3.97 -0.88 18.36
CA LYS A 151 2.89 -1.32 17.48
C LYS A 151 3.27 -2.64 16.83
N ILE A 152 2.63 -3.71 17.27
CA ILE A 152 2.82 -5.06 16.71
C ILE A 152 1.84 -5.22 15.55
N LYS A 153 2.38 -5.55 14.36
CA LYS A 153 1.59 -5.70 13.13
C LYS A 153 0.67 -6.91 13.24
N ARG A 154 -0.44 -6.92 12.49
CA ARG A 154 -1.48 -7.95 12.61
C ARG A 154 -0.97 -9.38 12.35
N ASN A 155 -0.08 -9.53 11.37
CA ASN A 155 0.45 -10.83 10.92
C ASN A 155 1.89 -11.05 11.41
N ASN A 156 2.34 -10.28 12.38
CA ASN A 156 3.68 -10.41 12.93
C ASN A 156 3.60 -10.18 14.44
N MET A 157 3.88 -11.21 15.22
CA MET A 157 3.79 -11.19 16.67
C MET A 157 4.95 -10.42 17.33
N VAL A 158 5.93 -9.97 16.56
CA VAL A 158 7.06 -9.20 17.07
C VAL A 158 7.13 -7.80 16.44
N GLY A 159 7.77 -6.88 17.15
CA GLY A 159 8.12 -5.56 16.61
C GLY A 159 9.44 -5.60 15.83
N GLU A 160 9.70 -4.56 15.02
CA GLU A 160 10.84 -4.46 14.08
C GLU A 160 12.23 -4.51 14.71
N ARG A 161 12.35 -4.49 16.04
CA ARG A 161 13.62 -4.49 16.78
C ARG A 161 13.73 -5.60 17.82
N THR A 162 12.92 -6.63 17.64
CA THR A 162 12.94 -7.78 18.54
C THR A 162 14.23 -8.55 18.34
N ARG A 163 15.07 -8.60 19.37
CA ARG A 163 16.34 -9.32 19.34
C ARG A 163 16.25 -10.75 19.80
N ASN A 164 15.27 -11.00 20.65
CA ASN A 164 15.00 -12.32 21.16
C ASN A 164 13.57 -12.42 21.69
N ILE A 165 13.16 -13.62 22.09
CA ILE A 165 11.86 -13.85 22.72
C ILE A 165 12.09 -14.71 23.96
N LEU A 166 11.46 -14.32 25.08
CA LEU A 166 11.27 -15.21 26.23
C LEU A 166 9.91 -15.88 26.11
N PHE A 167 9.89 -17.21 26.20
CA PHE A 167 8.65 -17.98 26.26
C PHE A 167 8.27 -18.24 27.70
N MET A 168 6.96 -18.29 27.94
CA MET A 168 6.38 -18.55 29.26
C MET A 168 5.24 -19.56 29.17
N ASP A 169 5.08 -20.35 30.21
CA ASP A 169 3.95 -21.26 30.38
C ASP A 169 2.64 -20.52 30.75
N LYS A 170 1.57 -21.28 31.02
CA LYS A 170 0.25 -20.74 31.33
C LYS A 170 0.19 -20.03 32.69
N GLU A 171 1.12 -20.32 33.59
CA GLU A 171 1.34 -19.64 34.87
C GLU A 171 2.26 -18.41 34.72
N CYS A 172 2.66 -18.06 33.49
CA CYS A 172 3.63 -16.99 33.19
C CYS A 172 5.01 -17.25 33.81
N THR A 173 5.40 -18.51 33.99
CA THR A 173 6.77 -18.89 34.35
C THR A 173 7.62 -18.95 33.10
N VAL A 174 8.81 -18.34 33.12
CA VAL A 174 9.75 -18.40 32.00
C VAL A 174 10.21 -19.84 31.80
N ILE A 175 9.99 -20.36 30.58
CA ILE A 175 10.40 -21.72 30.20
C ILE A 175 11.67 -21.72 29.34
N GLY A 176 11.93 -20.65 28.60
CA GLY A 176 13.10 -20.59 27.73
C GLY A 176 13.22 -19.30 26.93
N LYS A 177 14.34 -19.20 26.20
CA LYS A 177 14.65 -18.12 25.27
C LYS A 177 14.76 -18.72 23.87
N LEU A 178 14.26 -18.02 22.85
CA LEU A 178 14.29 -18.55 21.47
C LEU A 178 15.72 -18.80 20.97
N LEU A 179 16.57 -17.77 21.09
CA LEU A 179 17.93 -17.80 20.55
C LEU A 179 18.96 -17.78 21.67
N ASN A 180 19.98 -18.64 21.56
CA ASN A 180 21.10 -18.69 22.51
C ASN A 180 21.92 -17.39 22.51
N LYS A 181 22.02 -16.73 21.36
CA LYS A 181 22.62 -15.40 21.17
C LYS A 181 21.55 -14.46 20.60
N ASP A 182 21.68 -13.17 20.85
CA ASP A 182 20.74 -12.20 20.28
C ASP A 182 20.92 -12.09 18.76
N GLY A 183 19.80 -12.02 18.03
CA GLY A 183 19.74 -11.84 16.57
C GLY A 183 18.72 -10.75 16.23
N LEU A 184 18.17 -10.72 15.02
CA LEU A 184 16.97 -9.93 14.70
C LEU A 184 15.83 -10.90 14.34
N ILE A 185 14.75 -10.84 15.10
CA ILE A 185 13.50 -11.55 14.81
C ILE A 185 12.60 -10.60 14.04
N TYR A 186 12.63 -10.71 12.72
CA TYR A 186 11.89 -9.82 11.84
C TYR A 186 10.42 -10.21 11.75
N ASN A 187 10.12 -11.51 11.75
CA ASN A 187 8.77 -12.03 11.74
C ASN A 187 8.60 -13.19 12.71
N MET A 188 7.43 -13.26 13.34
CA MET A 188 6.98 -14.38 14.16
C MET A 188 5.48 -14.61 13.88
N GLU A 189 5.10 -15.80 13.47
CA GLU A 189 3.72 -16.14 13.17
C GLU A 189 3.36 -17.55 13.63
N VAL A 190 2.19 -17.71 14.26
CA VAL A 190 1.67 -19.03 14.62
C VAL A 190 1.14 -19.73 13.38
N ILE A 191 1.64 -20.93 13.09
CA ILE A 191 1.14 -21.75 12.00
C ILE A 191 -0.14 -22.47 12.47
N PRO A 192 -1.30 -22.25 11.83
CA PRO A 192 -2.51 -22.97 12.19
C PRO A 192 -2.35 -24.46 11.91
N SER A 193 -2.79 -25.32 12.85
CA SER A 193 -2.81 -26.76 12.61
C SER A 193 -4.08 -27.19 11.90
N LYS A 194 -3.96 -28.24 11.07
CA LYS A 194 -5.08 -28.93 10.43
C LYS A 194 -5.99 -29.61 11.46
N ASP A 195 -5.42 -30.06 12.58
CA ASP A 195 -6.13 -30.82 13.61
C ASP A 195 -6.57 -29.92 14.75
N ASN A 196 -7.88 -29.91 15.04
CA ASN A 196 -8.50 -29.25 16.19
C ASN A 196 -8.27 -27.73 16.32
N ASN A 197 -7.77 -27.04 15.28
CA ASN A 197 -7.42 -25.61 15.28
C ASN A 197 -6.38 -25.19 16.34
N LEU A 198 -5.69 -26.15 16.98
CA LEU A 198 -4.66 -25.86 17.97
C LEU A 198 -3.30 -25.80 17.26
N PRO A 199 -2.62 -24.66 17.24
CA PRO A 199 -1.35 -24.55 16.55
C PRO A 199 -0.29 -25.41 17.23
N LYS A 200 0.56 -26.03 16.42
CA LYS A 200 1.68 -26.87 16.89
C LYS A 200 3.01 -26.15 16.76
N ASN A 201 3.13 -25.22 15.83
CA ASN A 201 4.40 -24.59 15.50
C ASN A 201 4.29 -23.08 15.31
N ILE A 202 5.44 -22.42 15.41
CA ILE A 202 5.63 -21.00 15.14
C ILE A 202 6.69 -20.87 14.06
N PHE A 203 6.39 -20.05 13.06
CA PHE A 203 7.26 -19.70 11.96
C PHE A 203 8.01 -18.40 12.24
N TYR A 204 9.27 -18.30 11.83
CA TYR A 204 10.09 -17.12 12.01
C TYR A 204 10.88 -16.72 10.77
N ILE A 205 11.14 -15.43 10.65
CA ILE A 205 12.19 -14.88 9.77
C ILE A 205 13.25 -14.26 10.68
N LEU A 206 14.45 -14.82 10.66
CA LEU A 206 15.54 -14.48 11.58
C LEU A 206 16.77 -14.01 10.83
N TYR A 207 17.45 -13.00 11.35
CA TYR A 207 18.81 -12.62 10.97
C TYR A 207 19.71 -12.93 12.17
N GLU A 208 20.58 -13.93 12.06
CA GLU A 208 21.34 -14.45 13.21
C GLU A 208 22.77 -13.89 13.31
N GLU A 209 23.31 -13.43 12.20
CA GLU A 209 24.72 -13.03 12.09
C GLU A 209 24.85 -11.74 11.28
N ASP A 210 25.85 -10.95 11.65
CA ASP A 210 26.30 -9.78 10.89
C ASP A 210 27.07 -10.28 9.64
N SER A 211 26.32 -10.47 8.57
CA SER A 211 26.79 -11.03 7.30
C SER A 211 27.57 -10.00 6.47
N ASN A 212 27.37 -8.71 6.73
CA ASN A 212 28.00 -7.62 6.00
C ASN A 212 29.22 -7.01 6.74
N LYS A 213 29.42 -7.40 8.01
CA LYS A 213 30.51 -7.00 8.92
C LYS A 213 30.47 -5.53 9.33
N ASP A 214 29.29 -4.96 9.51
CA ASP A 214 29.08 -3.59 10.00
C ASP A 214 28.87 -3.48 11.52
N GLU A 215 29.11 -4.57 12.25
CA GLU A 215 28.93 -4.74 13.69
C GLU A 215 27.48 -4.67 14.16
N MET A 216 26.52 -4.68 13.23
CA MET A 216 25.09 -4.67 13.50
C MET A 216 24.45 -5.90 12.87
N ILE A 217 23.51 -6.52 13.58
CA ILE A 217 22.61 -7.51 12.98
C ILE A 217 21.35 -6.75 12.60
N ASP A 218 21.08 -6.56 11.31
CA ASP A 218 19.90 -5.81 10.84
C ASP A 218 19.31 -6.37 9.52
N THR A 219 18.33 -5.68 8.94
CA THR A 219 17.65 -6.15 7.71
C THR A 219 18.52 -6.10 6.44
N LYS A 220 19.76 -5.59 6.54
CA LYS A 220 20.77 -5.68 5.47
C LYS A 220 21.53 -7.01 5.50
N ASP A 221 21.36 -7.79 6.57
CA ASP A 221 22.00 -9.09 6.70
C ASP A 221 21.27 -10.21 5.98
N ASN A 222 21.93 -11.35 5.88
CA ASN A 222 21.29 -12.57 5.46
C ASN A 222 20.29 -13.02 6.52
N TYR A 223 19.07 -13.31 6.08
CA TYR A 223 18.05 -13.93 6.91
C TYR A 223 17.86 -15.39 6.51
N ALA A 224 17.21 -16.13 7.40
CA ALA A 224 16.72 -17.46 7.14
C ALA A 224 15.35 -17.68 7.78
N TYR A 225 14.68 -18.71 7.29
CA TYR A 225 13.36 -19.13 7.72
C TYR A 225 13.47 -20.27 8.71
N TYR A 226 12.77 -20.15 9.83
CA TYR A 226 12.82 -21.11 10.92
C TYR A 226 11.43 -21.53 11.36
N ILE A 227 11.38 -22.66 12.05
CA ILE A 227 10.20 -23.15 12.75
C ILE A 227 10.58 -23.64 14.14
N SER A 228 9.69 -23.45 15.10
CA SER A 228 9.80 -24.03 16.45
C SER A 228 8.47 -24.62 16.88
N ASP A 229 8.47 -25.30 18.02
CA ASP A 229 7.24 -25.61 18.74
C ASP A 229 6.61 -24.33 19.32
N VAL A 230 5.34 -24.40 19.72
CA VAL A 230 4.61 -23.24 20.30
C VAL A 230 5.20 -22.68 21.59
N ASN A 231 6.05 -23.44 22.27
CA ASN A 231 6.76 -23.04 23.48
C ASN A 231 8.17 -22.47 23.17
N GLY A 232 8.53 -22.34 21.90
CA GLY A 232 9.83 -21.84 21.45
C GLY A 232 10.95 -22.87 21.41
N GLU A 233 10.69 -24.12 21.80
CA GLU A 233 11.68 -25.20 21.75
C GLU A 233 11.80 -25.79 20.33
N ASN A 234 12.84 -26.59 20.11
CA ASN A 234 13.10 -27.29 18.85
C ASN A 234 13.14 -26.33 17.64
N LEU A 235 13.84 -25.20 17.78
CA LEU A 235 14.06 -24.26 16.70
C LEU A 235 14.89 -24.92 15.58
N LEU A 236 14.31 -25.06 14.40
CA LEU A 236 14.90 -25.69 13.23
C LEU A 236 14.92 -24.71 12.06
N LYS A 237 16.07 -24.64 11.38
CA LYS A 237 16.23 -23.89 10.13
C LYS A 237 15.55 -24.67 9.00
N ILE A 238 14.64 -24.03 8.29
CA ILE A 238 14.00 -24.58 7.09
C ILE A 238 14.87 -24.32 5.87
N THR A 239 15.21 -23.05 5.63
CA THR A 239 16.02 -22.61 4.49
C THR A 239 16.55 -21.20 4.72
N ASP A 240 17.72 -20.87 4.18
CA ASP A 240 18.29 -19.51 4.07
C ASP A 240 18.11 -18.89 2.69
N GLU A 241 17.45 -19.61 1.79
CA GLU A 241 17.26 -19.20 0.41
C GLU A 241 16.06 -18.25 0.30
N PRO A 242 16.13 -17.19 -0.52
CA PRO A 242 15.09 -16.19 -0.61
C PRO A 242 13.81 -16.77 -1.22
N LEU A 243 12.66 -16.43 -0.62
CA LEU A 243 11.35 -16.90 -1.04
C LEU A 243 10.50 -15.77 -1.65
N VAL A 244 9.82 -16.07 -2.75
CA VAL A 244 8.76 -15.26 -3.35
C VAL A 244 7.53 -15.25 -2.45
N SER A 245 7.12 -16.43 -1.99
CA SER A 245 5.93 -16.60 -1.17
C SER A 245 6.03 -17.82 -0.27
N ILE A 246 5.23 -17.80 0.80
CA ILE A 246 5.05 -18.92 1.73
C ILE A 246 3.57 -19.12 1.93
N ASN A 247 3.11 -20.34 1.73
CA ASN A 247 1.71 -20.70 1.88
C ASN A 247 1.59 -21.98 2.71
N LEU A 248 0.54 -22.10 3.53
CA LEU A 248 0.24 -23.34 4.24
C LEU A 248 -0.79 -24.15 3.46
N ARG A 249 -0.47 -25.41 3.14
CA ARG A 249 -1.40 -26.35 2.48
C ARG A 249 -1.32 -27.72 3.12
N GLU A 250 -2.46 -28.18 3.67
CA GLU A 250 -2.65 -29.54 4.18
C GLU A 250 -1.61 -30.02 5.21
N GLY A 251 -1.08 -29.11 6.03
CA GLY A 251 -0.04 -29.42 7.03
C GLY A 251 1.39 -29.30 6.50
N ASN A 252 1.58 -28.75 5.30
CA ASN A 252 2.89 -28.45 4.73
C ASN A 252 3.04 -26.95 4.48
N LEU A 253 4.24 -26.41 4.71
CA LEU A 253 4.61 -25.10 4.19
C LEU A 253 5.09 -25.27 2.75
N ILE A 254 4.44 -24.54 1.85
CA ILE A 254 4.79 -24.41 0.45
C ILE A 254 5.64 -23.15 0.33
N LEU A 255 6.91 -23.33 -0.03
CA LEU A 255 7.93 -22.30 -0.16
C LEU A 255 8.16 -22.08 -1.65
N GLU A 256 7.76 -20.93 -2.18
CA GLU A 256 8.03 -20.58 -3.58
C GLU A 256 9.35 -19.82 -3.64
N TYR A 257 10.34 -20.35 -4.37
CA TYR A 257 11.66 -19.73 -4.48
C TYR A 257 11.72 -18.76 -5.65
N TYR A 258 12.57 -17.72 -5.54
CA TYR A 258 12.82 -16.84 -6.66
C TYR A 258 13.49 -17.59 -7.82
N LYS A 259 13.05 -17.30 -9.03
CA LYS A 259 13.57 -17.88 -10.26
C LYS A 259 14.86 -17.19 -10.71
N ASN A 260 15.80 -17.96 -11.25
CA ASN A 260 16.91 -17.40 -12.03
C ASN A 260 16.44 -17.01 -13.43
N GLU A 261 16.62 -15.75 -13.82
CA GLU A 261 16.82 -15.45 -15.23
C GLU A 261 18.32 -15.28 -15.48
N ASN A 262 18.90 -16.16 -16.28
CA ASN A 262 20.19 -15.89 -16.92
C ASN A 262 20.05 -14.61 -17.77
N SER A 263 20.24 -13.45 -17.16
CA SER A 263 20.56 -12.23 -17.87
C SER A 263 21.39 -11.33 -16.97
N LYS A 264 22.39 -10.71 -17.57
CA LYS A 264 23.25 -9.68 -16.98
C LYS A 264 22.45 -8.40 -16.75
N GLU A 265 21.45 -8.44 -15.89
CA GLU A 265 20.92 -7.26 -15.22
C GLU A 265 20.86 -7.58 -13.74
N ILE A 266 21.98 -7.29 -13.07
CA ILE A 266 22.04 -7.11 -11.64
C ILE A 266 20.90 -6.15 -11.30
N SER A 267 19.89 -6.62 -10.55
CA SER A 267 18.90 -5.70 -10.00
C SER A 267 19.68 -4.64 -9.23
N THR A 268 19.46 -3.36 -9.53
CA THR A 268 20.14 -2.26 -8.84
C THR A 268 19.78 -2.19 -7.36
N GLU A 269 18.76 -2.95 -6.92
CA GLU A 269 18.23 -2.94 -5.56
C GLU A 269 18.71 -4.10 -4.70
N ASN A 270 19.07 -5.27 -5.26
CA ASN A 270 19.63 -6.38 -4.48
C ASN A 270 20.47 -7.37 -5.34
N PRO A 271 21.80 -7.22 -5.38
CA PRO A 271 22.71 -8.03 -6.21
C PRO A 271 23.12 -9.39 -5.61
N LYS A 272 22.53 -9.83 -4.48
CA LYS A 272 23.15 -10.82 -3.58
C LYS A 272 22.73 -12.29 -3.79
N TYR A 273 21.80 -12.60 -4.70
CA TYR A 273 21.17 -13.94 -4.72
C TYR A 273 21.50 -14.74 -5.99
N GLU A 274 22.02 -15.95 -5.81
CA GLU A 274 22.14 -16.96 -6.88
C GLU A 274 20.96 -17.94 -6.76
N TYR A 275 20.31 -18.24 -7.89
CA TYR A 275 18.99 -18.88 -7.92
C TYR A 275 19.03 -20.28 -8.51
N TYR A 276 18.09 -21.13 -8.09
CA TYR A 276 17.93 -22.50 -8.59
C TYR A 276 17.69 -22.57 -10.11
N LYS A 277 18.31 -23.57 -10.75
CA LYS A 277 18.20 -23.82 -12.19
C LYS A 277 17.18 -24.91 -12.47
N THR A 278 16.07 -24.57 -13.12
CA THR A 278 15.18 -25.54 -13.77
C THR A 278 15.66 -25.84 -15.19
N GLU A 279 15.31 -27.03 -15.72
CA GLU A 279 15.54 -27.35 -17.14
C GLU A 279 14.70 -26.47 -18.06
N ASN A 280 13.47 -26.14 -17.63
CA ASN A 280 12.60 -25.20 -18.30
C ASN A 280 12.58 -23.87 -17.53
N PRO A 281 13.04 -22.76 -18.12
CA PRO A 281 13.06 -21.46 -17.45
C PRO A 281 11.66 -20.98 -17.08
N ASN A 282 10.56 -21.55 -17.57
CA ASN A 282 9.22 -21.13 -17.16
C ASN A 282 8.68 -21.84 -15.92
N ASP A 283 9.41 -22.81 -15.37
CA ASP A 283 8.95 -23.58 -14.22
C ASP A 283 9.34 -22.88 -12.91
N ASN A 284 8.38 -22.77 -11.98
CA ASN A 284 8.65 -22.36 -10.61
C ASN A 284 9.19 -23.55 -9.81
N ILE A 285 10.09 -23.30 -8.86
CA ILE A 285 10.54 -24.30 -7.89
C ILE A 285 9.83 -24.06 -6.57
N TYR A 286 9.25 -25.13 -6.05
CA TYR A 286 8.58 -25.14 -4.77
C TYR A 286 9.32 -26.07 -3.82
N GLY A 287 9.51 -25.62 -2.58
CA GLY A 287 9.86 -26.44 -1.44
C GLY A 287 8.60 -26.80 -0.66
N ILE A 288 8.44 -28.07 -0.32
CA ILE A 288 7.36 -28.59 0.51
C ILE A 288 8.00 -28.99 1.82
N TYR A 289 7.78 -28.20 2.87
CA TYR A 289 8.22 -28.52 4.20
C TYR A 289 7.08 -29.18 4.99
N ASN A 290 7.24 -30.45 5.34
CA ASN A 290 6.25 -31.17 6.12
C ASN A 290 6.40 -30.84 7.61
N LEU A 291 5.33 -30.33 8.24
CA LEU A 291 5.36 -29.88 9.63
C LEU A 291 5.44 -31.01 10.65
N GLU A 292 5.12 -32.24 10.27
CA GLU A 292 5.14 -33.40 11.17
C GLU A 292 6.49 -34.13 11.12
N THR A 293 7.04 -34.30 9.92
CA THR A 293 8.31 -35.02 9.71
C THR A 293 9.53 -34.10 9.69
N ASN A 294 9.32 -32.77 9.60
CA ASN A 294 10.37 -31.77 9.41
C ASN A 294 11.22 -32.00 8.15
N GLU A 295 10.65 -32.66 7.13
CA GLU A 295 11.32 -32.91 5.85
C GLU A 295 11.00 -31.82 4.83
N LEU A 296 12.04 -31.27 4.18
CA LEU A 296 11.92 -30.40 3.01
C LEU A 296 12.13 -31.19 1.72
N LYS A 297 11.15 -31.15 0.80
CA LYS A 297 11.21 -31.77 -0.53
C LYS A 297 10.98 -30.73 -1.61
N PHE A 298 11.72 -30.82 -2.72
CA PHE A 298 11.57 -29.88 -3.83
C PHE A 298 10.75 -30.48 -4.97
N THR A 299 9.94 -29.65 -5.63
CA THR A 299 9.15 -30.02 -6.81
C THR A 299 8.99 -28.82 -7.75
N ASN A 300 8.80 -29.10 -9.04
CA ASN A 300 8.34 -28.11 -10.03
C ASN A 300 6.84 -28.25 -10.36
N GLN A 301 6.15 -29.22 -9.73
CA GLN A 301 4.73 -29.47 -9.90
C GLN A 301 4.00 -29.29 -8.56
N LEU A 302 3.27 -28.18 -8.42
CA LEU A 302 2.49 -27.91 -7.20
C LEU A 302 1.22 -28.77 -7.14
N ASP A 303 0.64 -29.11 -8.29
CA ASP A 303 -0.62 -29.85 -8.40
C ASP A 303 -0.50 -31.34 -8.03
N SER A 304 0.72 -31.88 -7.95
CA SER A 304 0.94 -33.25 -7.52
C SER A 304 0.86 -33.43 -6.00
N ILE A 305 0.68 -32.33 -5.25
CA ILE A 305 0.60 -32.32 -3.79
C ILE A 305 -0.89 -32.36 -3.40
N ASN A 306 -1.38 -33.58 -3.16
CA ASN A 306 -2.69 -33.86 -2.56
C ASN A 306 -2.49 -34.42 -1.14
#